data_AF-A0A8J6WNJ1-F1
#
_entry.id   AF-A0A8J6WNJ1-F1
#
_cell.length_a   1.000
_cell.length_b   1.000
_cell.length_c   1.000
_cell.angle_alpha   90.00
_cell.angle_beta   90.00
_cell.angle_gamma   90.00
#
_symmetry.space_group_name_H-M   'P 1'
#
loop_
_entity.id
_entity.type
_entity.pdbx_description
1 polymer ?
#
loop_
_entity_poly.entity_id
_entity_poly.type
_entity_poly.pdbx_seq_one_letter_code
_entity_poly.pdbx_strand_id
1 'polypeptide(L)'
;MSKTLILNIRDNTFPMATVRPGAYVVWRNLDPYPHSAETENSADFFFNAGPLLPGEASAPVLFSTLGDFPYRCRYHAGMSSMVHVRADAPIGGVAENPGAPGHGGHGGHGTFNHLHGFVTGGRTGRRFFMSHTPVLADPRHSYQVILQGSLTTPQHVQAYEAVRNGQYGDRRVQIFHGHTSLPDIRDGKTRLLPNSSFTYYPDLAHPDDGVGIPGLEKDIPVSIDKVLHFHTFDIDDDSGDGALRYLIYGDMDDIFIDHFINKAPSFHSVAKLASTPSFWSAKQTDGVVKISVPAKRIEHLPAKLIQRIAFVDNSFHVFWLPPSGLYTPAPLDPLFPRKAFNRSQPSEFKGGAFRHEVELADGTRSEIVVARSLHFDTRLLNHGVFLPDNA
;
A
#
# COMPACT_ATOMS: atom_id res chain seq x y z
N MET A 1 -29.08 31.23 11.21
CA MET A 1 -29.00 29.75 11.27
C MET A 1 -28.04 29.31 10.17
N SER A 2 -26.87 28.77 10.51
CA SER A 2 -25.96 28.16 9.54
C SER A 2 -26.66 26.94 8.96
N LYS A 3 -26.91 26.92 7.64
CA LYS A 3 -27.50 25.77 6.99
C LYS A 3 -26.39 24.83 6.54
N THR A 4 -26.44 23.60 7.04
CA THR A 4 -25.55 22.52 6.62
C THR A 4 -26.04 21.98 5.28
N LEU A 5 -25.16 21.91 4.28
CA LEU A 5 -25.38 21.23 3.02
C LEU A 5 -24.75 19.83 3.08
N ILE A 6 -25.50 18.79 2.74
CA ILE A 6 -24.99 17.41 2.65
C ILE A 6 -24.73 17.07 1.18
N LEU A 7 -23.48 16.73 0.87
CA LEU A 7 -23.02 16.28 -0.43
C LEU A 7 -22.95 14.76 -0.44
N ASN A 8 -23.80 14.13 -1.24
CA ASN A 8 -23.81 12.68 -1.37
C ASN A 8 -22.77 12.24 -2.39
N ILE A 9 -21.85 11.41 -1.96
CA ILE A 9 -20.92 10.70 -2.81
C ILE A 9 -21.66 9.48 -3.36
N ARG A 10 -21.72 9.37 -4.69
CA ARG A 10 -22.32 8.24 -5.39
C ARG A 10 -21.66 8.05 -6.74
N ASP A 11 -21.60 6.81 -7.21
CA ASP A 11 -21.10 6.41 -8.51
C ASP A 11 -19.66 6.90 -8.75
N ASN A 12 -18.82 6.90 -7.69
CA ASN A 12 -17.46 7.44 -7.71
C ASN A 12 -17.37 8.93 -8.10
N THR A 13 -18.43 9.71 -7.84
CA THR A 13 -18.47 11.13 -8.16
C THR A 13 -18.78 12.00 -6.95
N PHE A 14 -18.25 13.22 -6.99
CA PHE A 14 -18.66 14.29 -6.08
C PHE A 14 -19.66 15.21 -6.77
N PRO A 15 -20.68 15.70 -6.05
CA PRO A 15 -21.42 16.87 -6.49
C PRO A 15 -20.50 18.10 -6.44
N MET A 16 -20.76 19.06 -7.33
CA MET A 16 -20.31 20.44 -7.19
C MET A 16 -21.25 21.16 -6.24
N ALA A 17 -20.72 21.99 -5.35
CA ALA A 17 -21.52 22.69 -4.36
C ALA A 17 -21.38 24.19 -4.50
N THR A 18 -22.49 24.93 -4.36
CA THR A 18 -22.48 26.39 -4.21
C THR A 18 -23.16 26.77 -2.91
N VAL A 19 -22.43 27.44 -2.02
CA VAL A 19 -22.89 27.81 -0.66
C VAL A 19 -22.60 29.28 -0.35
N ARG A 20 -23.27 29.82 0.69
CA ARG A 20 -22.95 31.14 1.24
C ARG A 20 -21.79 31.09 2.23
N PRO A 21 -21.06 32.20 2.43
CA PRO A 21 -20.19 32.36 3.58
C PRO A 21 -20.90 32.00 4.90
N GLY A 22 -20.24 31.18 5.71
CA GLY A 22 -20.74 30.69 6.99
C GLY A 22 -21.56 29.39 6.91
N ALA A 23 -21.64 28.76 5.73
CA ALA A 23 -22.28 27.46 5.56
C ALA A 23 -21.37 26.31 6.03
N TYR A 24 -21.98 25.23 6.48
CA TYR A 24 -21.27 23.98 6.73
C TYR A 24 -21.53 23.00 5.59
N VAL A 25 -20.52 22.24 5.19
CA VAL A 25 -20.64 21.17 4.20
C VAL A 25 -20.29 19.84 4.86
N VAL A 26 -21.10 18.82 4.61
CA VAL A 26 -20.90 17.44 5.08
C VAL A 26 -20.89 16.53 3.87
N TRP A 27 -19.92 15.63 3.77
CA TRP A 27 -19.90 14.60 2.73
C TRP A 27 -20.46 13.31 3.29
N ARG A 28 -21.35 12.66 2.55
CA ARG A 28 -21.94 11.37 2.93
C ARG A 28 -21.64 10.34 1.85
N ASN A 29 -21.05 9.22 2.25
CA ASN A 29 -20.74 8.14 1.34
C ASN A 29 -21.95 7.22 1.14
N LEU A 30 -22.49 7.17 -0.09
CA LEU A 30 -23.55 6.24 -0.47
C LEU A 30 -23.06 5.12 -1.39
N ASP A 31 -21.77 5.08 -1.71
CA ASP A 31 -21.14 4.03 -2.50
C ASP A 31 -20.73 2.84 -1.60
N PRO A 32 -20.55 1.63 -2.17
CA PRO A 32 -20.18 0.43 -1.43
C PRO A 32 -18.68 0.31 -1.12
N TYR A 33 -17.89 1.36 -1.33
CA TYR A 33 -16.45 1.41 -1.06
C TYR A 33 -16.08 2.73 -0.34
N PRO A 34 -14.94 2.79 0.38
CA PRO A 34 -14.55 3.99 1.13
C PRO A 34 -14.25 5.21 0.26
N HIS A 35 -14.61 6.40 0.75
CA HIS A 35 -14.26 7.68 0.14
C HIS A 35 -13.62 8.64 1.14
N SER A 36 -13.10 9.77 0.67
CA SER A 36 -12.79 10.93 1.52
C SER A 36 -13.22 12.20 0.79
N ALA A 37 -13.08 13.36 1.44
CA ALA A 37 -13.09 14.66 0.77
C ALA A 37 -12.03 15.55 1.42
N GLU A 38 -11.04 15.99 0.66
CA GLU A 38 -9.94 16.81 1.19
C GLU A 38 -9.39 17.77 0.13
N THR A 39 -8.93 18.93 0.58
CA THR A 39 -8.13 19.85 -0.25
C THR A 39 -6.68 19.40 -0.31
N GLU A 40 -5.90 20.03 -1.18
CA GLU A 40 -4.44 19.86 -1.16
C GLU A 40 -3.82 20.31 0.16
N ASN A 41 -2.76 19.62 0.59
CA ASN A 41 -2.03 19.95 1.81
C ASN A 41 -1.37 21.35 1.76
N SER A 42 -1.18 21.86 0.54
CA SER A 42 -0.62 23.18 0.24
C SER A 42 -1.68 24.27 0.06
N ALA A 43 -2.97 23.92 0.11
CA ALA A 43 -4.05 24.90 -0.05
C ALA A 43 -4.13 25.83 1.17
N ASP A 44 -4.31 27.13 0.92
CA ASP A 44 -4.48 28.14 1.96
C ASP A 44 -5.64 27.82 2.91
N PHE A 45 -6.70 27.21 2.37
CA PHE A 45 -7.81 26.65 3.14
C PHE A 45 -7.72 25.13 3.12
N PHE A 46 -7.01 24.58 4.10
CA PHE A 46 -6.86 23.14 4.26
C PHE A 46 -8.04 22.52 5.03
N PHE A 47 -8.68 21.51 4.46
CA PHE A 47 -9.55 20.60 5.20
C PHE A 47 -9.33 19.14 4.80
N ASN A 48 -9.66 18.25 5.74
CA ASN A 48 -9.67 16.81 5.53
C ASN A 48 -10.88 16.19 6.24
N ALA A 49 -11.81 15.63 5.47
CA ALA A 49 -13.00 14.96 5.99
C ALA A 49 -12.73 13.56 6.57
N GLY A 50 -11.54 13.01 6.34
CA GLY A 50 -11.15 11.65 6.72
C GLY A 50 -11.72 10.57 5.80
N PRO A 51 -11.42 9.28 6.07
CA PRO A 51 -12.16 8.15 5.51
C PRO A 51 -13.65 8.26 5.84
N LEU A 52 -14.47 7.91 4.86
CA LEU A 52 -15.92 7.74 4.94
C LEU A 52 -16.22 6.33 4.43
N LEU A 53 -16.51 5.39 5.32
CA LEU A 53 -16.97 4.06 4.97
C LEU A 53 -18.39 4.12 4.36
N PRO A 54 -18.85 3.05 3.69
CA PRO A 54 -20.20 2.99 3.13
C PRO A 54 -21.27 3.38 4.17
N GLY A 55 -22.07 4.39 3.86
CA GLY A 55 -23.13 4.92 4.73
C GLY A 55 -22.69 6.00 5.72
N GLU A 56 -21.39 6.24 5.89
CA GLU A 56 -20.89 7.25 6.83
C GLU A 56 -21.01 8.68 6.28
N ALA A 57 -20.98 9.65 7.20
CA ALA A 57 -20.92 11.07 6.90
C ALA A 57 -19.79 11.74 7.66
N SER A 58 -19.16 12.74 7.01
CA SER A 58 -18.06 13.49 7.59
C SER A 58 -18.51 14.39 8.74
N ALA A 59 -17.53 14.86 9.53
CA ALA A 59 -17.75 16.07 10.32
C ALA A 59 -18.07 17.27 9.39
N PRO A 60 -18.87 18.26 9.83
CA PRO A 60 -19.17 19.45 9.04
C PRO A 60 -17.93 20.35 8.88
N VAL A 61 -17.64 20.78 7.64
CA VAL A 61 -16.57 21.73 7.31
C VAL A 61 -17.17 23.12 7.09
N LEU A 62 -16.65 24.14 7.78
CA LEU A 62 -17.14 25.52 7.69
C LEU A 62 -16.50 26.27 6.52
N PHE A 63 -17.32 26.81 5.64
CA PHE A 63 -16.90 27.66 4.52
C PHE A 63 -17.28 29.11 4.79
N SER A 64 -16.39 29.88 5.42
CA SER A 64 -16.64 31.28 5.85
C SER A 64 -16.12 32.34 4.88
N THR A 65 -15.22 31.97 3.96
CA THR A 65 -14.55 32.92 3.06
C THR A 65 -15.05 32.73 1.63
N LEU A 66 -15.33 33.83 0.94
CA LEU A 66 -15.68 33.80 -0.49
C LEU A 66 -14.51 33.23 -1.30
N GLY A 67 -14.81 32.35 -2.26
CA GLY A 67 -13.78 31.73 -3.08
C GLY A 67 -14.17 30.37 -3.62
N ASP A 68 -13.18 29.74 -4.25
CA ASP A 68 -13.27 28.43 -4.87
C ASP A 68 -12.36 27.47 -4.14
N PHE A 69 -12.94 26.37 -3.67
CA PHE A 69 -12.26 25.40 -2.83
C PHE A 69 -12.26 24.06 -3.57
N PRO A 70 -11.23 23.79 -4.39
CA PRO A 70 -11.09 22.50 -5.04
C PRO A 70 -10.80 21.43 -3.97
N TYR A 71 -11.41 20.26 -4.14
CA TYR A 71 -11.19 19.12 -3.26
C TYR A 71 -11.23 17.83 -4.05
N ARG A 72 -10.65 16.78 -3.47
CA ARG A 72 -10.50 15.46 -4.08
C ARG A 72 -10.78 14.33 -3.09
N CYS A 73 -11.05 13.15 -3.64
CA CYS A 73 -11.06 11.90 -2.91
C CYS A 73 -9.65 11.35 -2.92
N ARG A 74 -9.19 10.92 -1.76
CA ARG A 74 -7.84 10.39 -1.58
C ARG A 74 -7.68 8.94 -2.03
N TYR A 75 -8.79 8.22 -2.11
CA TYR A 75 -8.82 6.81 -2.50
C TYR A 75 -8.95 6.62 -4.01
N HIS A 76 -9.52 7.61 -4.73
CA HIS A 76 -9.89 7.47 -6.13
C HIS A 76 -9.29 8.57 -7.00
N ALA A 77 -8.30 8.20 -7.80
CA ALA A 77 -7.69 9.09 -8.78
C ALA A 77 -8.75 9.64 -9.75
N GLY A 78 -8.73 10.96 -9.98
CA GLY A 78 -9.68 11.65 -10.87
C GLY A 78 -11.02 12.02 -10.22
N MET A 79 -11.26 11.63 -8.97
CA MET A 79 -12.44 12.04 -8.24
C MET A 79 -12.18 13.38 -7.53
N SER A 80 -12.49 14.47 -8.23
CA SER A 80 -12.31 15.84 -7.76
C SER A 80 -13.56 16.68 -8.03
N SER A 81 -13.80 17.69 -7.20
CA SER A 81 -14.87 18.66 -7.38
C SER A 81 -14.52 19.99 -6.70
N MET A 82 -15.49 20.89 -6.63
CA MET A 82 -15.31 22.24 -6.10
C MET A 82 -16.48 22.63 -5.21
N VAL A 83 -16.17 23.32 -4.11
CA VAL A 83 -17.14 24.12 -3.35
C VAL A 83 -16.95 25.58 -3.73
N HIS A 84 -17.98 26.18 -4.31
CA HIS A 84 -18.06 27.60 -4.60
C HIS A 84 -18.71 28.32 -3.42
N VAL A 85 -17.99 29.25 -2.80
CA VAL A 85 -18.55 30.12 -1.76
C VAL A 85 -18.86 31.46 -2.37
N ARG A 86 -20.15 31.79 -2.46
CA ARG A 86 -20.68 32.98 -3.15
C ARG A 86 -21.67 33.73 -2.27
N ALA A 87 -21.66 35.06 -2.33
CA ALA A 87 -22.53 35.89 -1.50
C ALA A 87 -24.02 35.75 -1.88
N ASP A 88 -24.29 35.50 -3.17
CA ASP A 88 -25.60 35.38 -3.78
C ASP A 88 -26.13 33.93 -3.82
N ALA A 89 -25.35 32.93 -3.37
CA ALA A 89 -25.77 31.54 -3.32
C ALA A 89 -27.10 31.35 -2.57
N PRO A 90 -27.89 30.30 -2.84
CA PRO A 90 -29.10 30.02 -2.07
C PRO A 90 -28.80 29.75 -0.58
N ILE A 91 -29.71 30.12 0.32
CA ILE A 91 -29.51 30.00 1.77
C ILE A 91 -29.24 28.54 2.20
N GLY A 92 -29.83 27.56 1.51
CA GLY A 92 -29.61 26.13 1.77
C GLY A 92 -28.39 25.53 1.08
N GLY A 93 -27.66 26.33 0.29
CA GLY A 93 -26.74 25.82 -0.71
C GLY A 93 -27.44 25.05 -1.82
N VAL A 94 -26.69 24.73 -2.87
CA VAL A 94 -27.12 23.83 -3.94
C VAL A 94 -26.00 22.85 -4.19
N ALA A 95 -26.35 21.59 -4.38
CA ALA A 95 -25.47 20.55 -4.86
C ALA A 95 -25.92 20.18 -6.28
N GLU A 96 -25.04 20.35 -7.25
CA GLU A 96 -25.25 19.94 -8.63
C GLU A 96 -24.33 18.77 -8.90
N ASN A 97 -24.88 17.65 -9.37
CA ASN A 97 -24.03 16.61 -9.94
C ASN A 97 -23.61 17.12 -11.31
N PRO A 98 -22.32 17.44 -11.55
CA PRO A 98 -21.88 17.65 -12.92
C PRO A 98 -22.18 16.33 -13.62
N GLY A 99 -23.16 16.33 -14.52
CA GLY A 99 -23.64 15.10 -15.14
C GLY A 99 -22.45 14.37 -15.72
N ALA A 100 -22.04 13.28 -15.07
CA ALA A 100 -21.03 12.42 -15.64
C ALA A 100 -21.59 11.94 -16.98
N PRO A 101 -20.79 11.93 -18.07
CA PRO A 101 -21.21 11.19 -19.25
C PRO A 101 -21.56 9.79 -18.77
N GLY A 102 -22.81 9.37 -19.02
CA GLY A 102 -23.43 8.23 -18.34
C GLY A 102 -22.49 7.04 -18.29
N HIS A 103 -21.86 6.80 -17.13
CA HIS A 103 -21.23 5.54 -16.86
C HIS A 103 -22.38 4.57 -16.65
N GLY A 104 -22.62 3.80 -17.71
CA GLY A 104 -23.73 2.87 -17.86
C GLY A 104 -23.99 2.09 -16.58
N GLY A 105 -25.27 1.98 -16.28
CA GLY A 105 -25.77 1.16 -15.20
C GLY A 105 -25.13 -0.23 -15.17
N HIS A 106 -24.98 -0.71 -13.93
CA HIS A 106 -24.65 -2.06 -13.54
C HIS A 106 -24.82 -3.11 -14.65
N GLY A 107 -23.70 -3.49 -15.25
CA GLY A 107 -23.66 -4.44 -16.35
C GLY A 107 -22.23 -4.73 -16.77
N GLY A 108 -21.41 -5.24 -15.84
CA GLY A 108 -20.05 -5.69 -16.14
C GLY A 108 -19.03 -5.21 -15.11
N HIS A 109 -18.28 -6.14 -14.55
CA HIS A 109 -17.08 -5.85 -13.79
C HIS A 109 -16.07 -5.09 -14.68
N GLY A 110 -15.70 -3.86 -14.28
CA GLY A 110 -14.51 -3.16 -14.76
C GLY A 110 -14.78 -1.90 -15.58
N THR A 111 -14.28 -0.74 -15.08
CA THR A 111 -13.76 0.38 -15.88
C THR A 111 -12.96 1.41 -15.04
N PHE A 112 -12.13 0.98 -14.08
CA PHE A 112 -11.01 1.82 -13.64
C PHE A 112 -9.74 0.95 -13.63
N ASN A 113 -8.64 1.49 -14.18
CA ASN A 113 -7.33 0.86 -14.16
C ASN A 113 -6.87 0.70 -12.70
N HIS A 114 -7.21 -0.41 -12.06
CA HIS A 114 -6.65 -0.74 -10.75
C HIS A 114 -5.29 -1.40 -10.95
N LEU A 115 -4.26 -0.83 -10.33
CA LEU A 115 -2.91 -1.36 -10.38
C LEU A 115 -2.65 -2.23 -9.17
N HIS A 116 -1.93 -3.33 -9.37
CA HIS A 116 -1.35 -4.10 -8.28
C HIS A 116 0.15 -3.86 -8.25
N GLY A 117 0.62 -3.27 -7.15
CA GLY A 117 2.03 -3.12 -6.87
C GLY A 117 2.62 -4.40 -6.29
N PHE A 118 3.83 -4.74 -6.71
CA PHE A 118 4.59 -5.87 -6.17
C PHE A 118 6.03 -5.44 -5.91
N VAL A 119 6.52 -5.71 -4.70
CA VAL A 119 7.95 -5.64 -4.38
C VAL A 119 8.62 -6.86 -4.98
N THR A 120 9.65 -6.64 -5.77
CA THR A 120 10.30 -7.69 -6.56
C THR A 120 11.76 -7.87 -6.20
N GLY A 121 12.14 -9.14 -6.02
CA GLY A 121 13.51 -9.61 -5.85
C GLY A 121 13.89 -10.68 -6.88
N GLY A 122 15.17 -11.02 -6.95
CA GLY A 122 15.70 -12.09 -7.81
C GLY A 122 16.75 -11.56 -8.80
N ARG A 123 17.77 -12.37 -9.06
CA ARG A 123 18.95 -12.03 -9.88
C ARG A 123 18.69 -11.93 -11.38
N THR A 124 17.67 -12.61 -11.90
CA THR A 124 17.49 -12.74 -13.37
C THR A 124 16.12 -12.31 -13.82
N GLY A 125 16.01 -11.80 -15.05
CA GLY A 125 14.71 -11.51 -15.65
C GLY A 125 13.93 -12.78 -15.99
N ARG A 126 14.60 -13.95 -16.02
CA ARG A 126 13.97 -15.26 -16.27
C ARG A 126 13.36 -15.90 -15.04
N ARG A 127 13.71 -15.41 -13.85
CA ARG A 127 13.16 -15.86 -12.59
C ARG A 127 13.33 -14.78 -11.54
N PHE A 128 12.20 -14.23 -11.12
CA PHE A 128 12.10 -13.29 -10.02
C PHE A 128 10.87 -13.59 -9.18
N PHE A 129 10.83 -13.02 -7.99
CA PHE A 129 9.78 -13.23 -7.01
C PHE A 129 9.10 -11.91 -6.71
N MET A 130 7.77 -11.93 -6.68
CA MET A 130 6.93 -10.75 -6.52
C MET A 130 6.07 -10.93 -5.27
N SER A 131 6.24 -10.06 -4.28
CA SER A 131 5.32 -9.95 -3.14
C SER A 131 4.38 -8.76 -3.34
N HIS A 132 3.08 -9.02 -3.38
CA HIS A 132 2.03 -8.01 -3.55
C HIS A 132 2.09 -6.99 -2.42
N THR A 133 1.90 -5.71 -2.73
CA THR A 133 1.73 -4.65 -1.72
C THR A 133 0.25 -4.48 -1.40
N PRO A 134 -0.30 -5.19 -0.39
CA PRO A 134 -1.71 -5.14 -0.05
C PRO A 134 -2.16 -3.78 0.47
N VAL A 135 -3.46 -3.50 0.27
CA VAL A 135 -4.14 -2.30 0.77
C VAL A 135 -5.49 -2.73 1.35
N LEU A 136 -5.72 -2.53 2.64
CA LEU A 136 -6.99 -2.96 3.25
C LEU A 136 -8.18 -2.04 2.91
N ALA A 137 -7.90 -0.82 2.44
CA ALA A 137 -8.94 0.13 2.03
C ALA A 137 -9.67 -0.27 0.74
N ASP A 138 -9.12 -1.23 -0.03
CA ASP A 138 -9.74 -1.75 -1.26
C ASP A 138 -9.84 -3.28 -1.19
N PRO A 139 -11.05 -3.87 -1.17
CA PRO A 139 -11.23 -5.33 -1.12
C PRO A 139 -10.51 -6.10 -2.23
N ARG A 140 -10.23 -5.46 -3.37
CA ARG A 140 -9.47 -6.07 -4.48
C ARG A 140 -7.99 -6.27 -4.12
N HIS A 141 -7.48 -5.54 -3.14
CA HIS A 141 -6.11 -5.60 -2.62
C HIS A 141 -6.02 -6.32 -1.28
N SER A 142 -7.12 -6.87 -0.76
CA SER A 142 -7.19 -7.59 0.52
C SER A 142 -6.65 -9.02 0.44
N TYR A 143 -5.50 -9.19 -0.22
CA TYR A 143 -4.80 -10.46 -0.36
C TYR A 143 -3.30 -10.30 -0.17
N GLN A 144 -2.68 -11.20 0.60
CA GLN A 144 -1.23 -11.41 0.55
C GLN A 144 -0.93 -12.44 -0.53
N VAL A 145 -0.17 -12.02 -1.54
CA VAL A 145 0.12 -12.83 -2.71
C VAL A 145 1.63 -12.82 -2.96
N ILE A 146 2.22 -14.01 -3.08
CA ILE A 146 3.63 -14.18 -3.46
C ILE A 146 3.67 -15.05 -4.72
N LEU A 147 4.31 -14.52 -5.76
CA LEU A 147 4.41 -15.14 -7.07
C LEU A 147 5.87 -15.36 -7.45
N GLN A 148 6.12 -16.43 -8.21
CA GLN A 148 7.32 -16.54 -9.04
C GLN A 148 6.93 -16.15 -10.47
N GLY A 149 7.70 -15.27 -11.09
CA GLY A 149 7.47 -14.82 -12.46
C GLY A 149 8.73 -14.77 -13.31
N SER A 150 8.50 -14.58 -14.60
CA SER A 150 9.53 -14.46 -15.63
C SER A 150 9.14 -13.44 -16.71
N LEU A 151 10.13 -12.72 -17.24
CA LEU A 151 9.97 -11.83 -18.38
C LEU A 151 9.96 -12.69 -19.65
N THR A 152 8.96 -12.48 -20.49
CA THR A 152 8.77 -13.30 -21.69
C THR A 152 9.63 -12.86 -22.88
N THR A 153 10.16 -11.64 -22.83
CA THR A 153 10.92 -11.03 -23.93
C THR A 153 12.42 -10.95 -23.58
N PRO A 154 13.34 -11.47 -24.43
CA PRO A 154 14.78 -11.48 -24.13
C PRO A 154 15.40 -10.11 -23.83
N GLN A 155 14.93 -9.06 -24.51
CA GLN A 155 15.42 -7.68 -24.30
C GLN A 155 15.05 -7.17 -22.90
N HIS A 156 13.84 -7.47 -22.43
CA HIS A 156 13.40 -7.15 -21.07
C HIS A 156 14.23 -7.92 -20.03
N VAL A 157 14.52 -9.20 -20.29
CA VAL A 157 15.42 -10.00 -19.44
C VAL A 157 16.79 -9.34 -19.30
N GLN A 158 17.39 -8.93 -20.43
CA GLN A 158 18.68 -8.24 -20.45
C GLN A 158 18.64 -6.90 -19.70
N ALA A 159 17.59 -6.11 -19.87
CA ALA A 159 17.41 -4.85 -19.16
C ALA A 159 17.34 -5.05 -17.64
N TYR A 160 16.57 -6.05 -17.19
CA TYR A 160 16.47 -6.39 -15.76
C TYR A 160 17.82 -6.88 -15.21
N GLU A 161 18.50 -7.78 -15.93
CA GLU A 161 19.82 -8.30 -15.53
C GLU A 161 20.90 -7.22 -15.52
N ALA A 162 20.86 -6.26 -16.43
CA ALA A 162 21.79 -5.13 -16.42
C ALA A 162 21.67 -4.31 -15.12
N VAL A 163 20.44 -4.09 -14.63
CA VAL A 163 20.21 -3.44 -13.33
C VAL A 163 20.72 -4.29 -12.17
N ARG A 164 20.41 -5.60 -12.17
CA ARG A 164 20.84 -6.53 -11.10
C ARG A 164 22.34 -6.75 -11.04
N ASN A 165 23.04 -6.73 -12.18
CA ASN A 165 24.49 -6.87 -12.27
C ASN A 165 25.24 -5.54 -12.07
N GLY A 166 24.53 -4.42 -12.08
CA GLY A 166 25.09 -3.09 -11.85
C GLY A 166 25.27 -2.75 -10.37
N GLN A 167 25.56 -1.48 -10.09
CA GLN A 167 25.72 -0.95 -8.72
C GLN A 167 24.43 -1.00 -7.88
N TYR A 168 23.29 -1.29 -8.53
CA TYR A 168 22.02 -1.41 -7.86
C TYR A 168 21.88 -2.75 -7.11
N GLY A 169 22.34 -3.84 -7.73
CA GLY A 169 22.35 -5.17 -7.12
C GLY A 169 20.94 -5.65 -6.71
N ASP A 170 20.82 -5.97 -5.43
CA ASP A 170 19.63 -6.60 -4.84
C ASP A 170 18.66 -5.62 -4.15
N ARG A 171 18.76 -4.33 -4.45
CA ARG A 171 17.87 -3.29 -3.93
C ARG A 171 16.42 -3.41 -4.49
N ARG A 172 15.49 -2.62 -3.92
CA ARG A 172 14.04 -2.61 -4.18
C ARG A 172 13.63 -2.27 -5.62
N VAL A 173 13.24 -3.29 -6.38
CA VAL A 173 12.44 -3.08 -7.60
C VAL A 173 10.96 -3.21 -7.24
N GLN A 174 10.13 -2.31 -7.75
CA GLN A 174 8.68 -2.44 -7.71
C GLN A 174 8.17 -2.68 -9.13
N ILE A 175 7.25 -3.63 -9.25
CA ILE A 175 6.50 -3.87 -10.48
C ILE A 175 5.08 -3.42 -10.26
N PHE A 176 4.52 -2.67 -11.19
CA PHE A 176 3.10 -2.41 -11.24
C PHE A 176 2.49 -3.21 -12.39
N HIS A 177 1.48 -4.00 -12.09
CA HIS A 177 0.67 -4.65 -13.12
C HIS A 177 -0.62 -3.89 -13.32
N GLY A 178 -1.01 -3.77 -14.59
CA GLY A 178 -2.33 -3.33 -15.01
C GLY A 178 -3.45 -4.20 -14.44
N HIS A 179 -4.69 -3.79 -14.71
CA HIS A 179 -5.92 -4.45 -14.25
C HIS A 179 -5.82 -5.98 -14.29
N THR A 180 -5.74 -6.60 -13.12
CA THR A 180 -5.70 -8.07 -12.97
C THR A 180 -6.50 -8.51 -11.76
N SER A 181 -7.10 -9.69 -11.84
CA SER A 181 -7.85 -10.32 -10.75
C SER A 181 -6.90 -11.22 -9.97
N LEU A 182 -6.57 -10.85 -8.72
CA LEU A 182 -5.75 -11.69 -7.84
C LEU A 182 -6.39 -13.07 -7.60
N PRO A 183 -7.72 -13.21 -7.42
CA PRO A 183 -8.36 -14.54 -7.37
C PRO A 183 -8.21 -15.35 -8.66
N ASP A 184 -8.22 -14.73 -9.84
CA ASP A 184 -8.01 -15.47 -11.10
C ASP A 184 -6.54 -15.90 -11.28
N ILE A 185 -5.59 -15.17 -10.69
CA ILE A 185 -4.20 -15.62 -10.56
C ILE A 185 -4.14 -16.85 -9.65
N ARG A 186 -4.77 -16.82 -8.47
CA ARG A 186 -4.86 -17.96 -7.54
C ARG A 186 -5.40 -19.21 -8.25
N ASP A 187 -6.49 -19.04 -9.00
CA ASP A 187 -7.17 -20.13 -9.70
C ASP A 187 -6.44 -20.57 -10.98
N GLY A 188 -5.31 -19.91 -11.32
CA GLY A 188 -4.48 -20.25 -12.47
C GLY A 188 -5.10 -19.91 -13.83
N LYS A 189 -6.19 -19.12 -13.85
CA LYS A 189 -6.82 -18.61 -15.07
C LYS A 189 -5.98 -17.49 -15.70
N THR A 190 -5.35 -16.68 -14.87
CA THR A 190 -4.40 -15.65 -15.30
C THR A 190 -2.98 -16.15 -15.11
N ARG A 191 -2.26 -16.37 -16.21
CA ARG A 191 -0.84 -16.78 -16.22
C ARG A 191 0.09 -15.80 -16.93
N LEU A 192 -0.47 -14.76 -17.55
CA LEU A 192 0.27 -13.71 -18.24
C LEU A 192 -0.29 -12.37 -17.79
N LEU A 193 0.61 -11.49 -17.35
CA LEU A 193 0.35 -10.10 -17.00
C LEU A 193 0.92 -9.24 -18.12
N PRO A 194 0.12 -8.85 -19.13
CA PRO A 194 0.63 -8.26 -20.36
C PRO A 194 1.14 -6.83 -20.16
N ASN A 195 0.59 -6.11 -19.19
CA ASN A 195 0.79 -4.68 -19.02
C ASN A 195 1.48 -4.42 -17.68
N SER A 196 2.81 -4.55 -17.64
CA SER A 196 3.59 -4.27 -16.43
C SER A 196 4.55 -3.10 -16.64
N SER A 197 4.97 -2.46 -15.55
CA SER A 197 6.07 -1.48 -15.53
C SER A 197 6.97 -1.73 -14.34
N PHE A 198 8.28 -1.48 -14.52
CA PHE A 198 9.28 -1.70 -13.48
C PHE A 198 9.92 -0.37 -13.10
N THR A 199 9.97 -0.13 -11.80
CA THR A 199 10.62 1.04 -11.22
C THR A 199 11.60 0.56 -10.16
N TYR A 200 12.84 1.04 -10.22
CA TYR A 200 13.79 0.81 -9.15
C TYR A 200 13.79 2.00 -8.21
N TYR A 201 13.96 1.73 -6.92
CA TYR A 201 14.06 2.76 -5.90
C TYR A 201 15.50 2.73 -5.39
N PRO A 202 16.38 3.64 -5.85
CA PRO A 202 17.63 3.87 -5.16
C PRO A 202 17.30 4.40 -3.76
N ASP A 203 18.19 4.20 -2.79
CA ASP A 203 18.09 4.83 -1.46
C ASP A 203 18.29 6.36 -1.59
N LEU A 204 17.35 7.05 -2.26
CA LEU A 204 17.33 8.49 -2.48
C LEU A 204 16.74 9.21 -1.28
N ALA A 205 16.78 10.55 -1.33
CA ALA A 205 16.32 11.42 -0.25
C ALA A 205 14.86 11.14 0.17
N HIS A 206 14.01 10.64 -0.74
CA HIS A 206 12.63 10.23 -0.45
C HIS A 206 12.39 8.73 -0.76
N PRO A 207 11.68 7.98 0.11
CA PRO A 207 11.37 6.55 -0.09
C PRO A 207 10.47 6.24 -1.30
N ASP A 208 9.89 7.28 -1.91
CA ASP A 208 9.04 7.21 -3.09
C ASP A 208 9.72 7.75 -4.37
N ASP A 209 11.00 8.16 -4.31
CA ASP A 209 11.76 8.60 -5.49
C ASP A 209 12.17 7.40 -6.35
N GLY A 210 11.21 6.88 -7.13
CA GLY A 210 11.44 5.83 -8.09
C GLY A 210 12.12 6.35 -9.35
N VAL A 211 13.00 5.53 -9.93
CA VAL A 211 13.64 5.79 -11.22
C VAL A 211 13.23 4.67 -12.19
N GLY A 212 12.82 5.05 -13.40
CA GLY A 212 12.47 4.10 -14.45
C GLY A 212 13.66 3.24 -14.87
N ILE A 213 13.41 2.00 -15.25
CA ILE A 213 14.43 1.11 -15.81
C ILE A 213 14.34 1.18 -17.34
N PRO A 214 15.40 1.59 -18.06
CA PRO A 214 15.40 1.62 -19.52
C PRO A 214 15.02 0.25 -20.13
N GLY A 215 13.98 0.23 -20.95
CA GLY A 215 13.44 -0.99 -21.56
C GLY A 215 12.46 -1.79 -20.71
N LEU A 216 12.04 -1.29 -19.54
CA LEU A 216 11.01 -1.90 -18.67
C LEU A 216 9.93 -0.90 -18.22
N GLU A 217 9.72 0.18 -18.95
CA GLU A 217 8.93 1.33 -18.51
C GLU A 217 7.42 1.10 -18.59
N LYS A 218 6.95 0.34 -19.58
CA LYS A 218 5.51 0.13 -19.83
C LYS A 218 5.25 -1.09 -20.70
N ASP A 219 4.05 -1.67 -20.55
CA ASP A 219 3.52 -2.73 -21.41
C ASP A 219 4.45 -3.96 -21.44
N ILE A 220 5.07 -4.25 -20.29
CA ILE A 220 6.03 -5.33 -20.11
C ILE A 220 5.30 -6.64 -19.77
N PRO A 221 5.34 -7.66 -20.65
CA PRO A 221 4.68 -8.94 -20.40
C PRO A 221 5.46 -9.79 -19.40
N VAL A 222 4.80 -10.09 -18.27
CA VAL A 222 5.30 -10.97 -17.20
C VAL A 222 4.49 -12.26 -17.16
N SER A 223 5.17 -13.40 -17.30
CA SER A 223 4.59 -14.73 -17.05
C SER A 223 4.54 -15.00 -15.54
N ILE A 224 3.43 -15.59 -15.09
CA ILE A 224 3.29 -16.15 -13.75
C ILE A 224 3.63 -17.63 -13.83
N ASP A 225 4.82 -17.97 -13.35
CA ASP A 225 5.31 -19.34 -13.38
C ASP A 225 4.68 -20.15 -12.24
N LYS A 226 4.59 -19.55 -11.04
CA LYS A 226 4.02 -20.18 -9.84
C LYS A 226 3.33 -19.17 -8.93
N VAL A 227 2.26 -19.61 -8.27
CA VAL A 227 1.68 -18.95 -7.09
C VAL A 227 2.25 -19.64 -5.86
N LEU A 228 3.18 -18.98 -5.16
CA LEU A 228 3.85 -19.55 -3.99
C LEU A 228 3.01 -19.38 -2.73
N HIS A 229 2.27 -18.27 -2.64
CA HIS A 229 1.37 -17.99 -1.53
C HIS A 229 0.17 -17.18 -2.01
N PHE A 230 -1.00 -17.50 -1.47
CA PHE A 230 -2.21 -16.71 -1.60
C PHE A 230 -3.00 -16.80 -0.29
N HIS A 231 -3.26 -15.66 0.33
CA HIS A 231 -4.03 -15.56 1.56
C HIS A 231 -4.97 -14.36 1.48
N THR A 232 -6.25 -14.60 1.74
CA THR A 232 -7.23 -13.52 1.94
C THR A 232 -7.16 -13.08 3.39
N PHE A 233 -7.10 -11.77 3.63
CA PHE A 233 -7.08 -11.25 4.99
C PHE A 233 -8.41 -11.47 5.70
N ASP A 234 -8.32 -11.76 6.98
CA ASP A 234 -9.44 -11.72 7.90
C ASP A 234 -9.16 -10.58 8.89
N ILE A 235 -9.76 -9.42 8.64
CA ILE A 235 -9.44 -8.20 9.37
C ILE A 235 -9.73 -8.31 10.87
N ASP A 236 -10.65 -9.21 11.24
CA ASP A 236 -11.12 -9.44 12.60
C ASP A 236 -10.50 -10.70 13.24
N ASP A 237 -9.46 -11.28 12.63
CA ASP A 237 -8.80 -12.49 13.15
C ASP A 237 -8.02 -12.20 14.44
N ASP A 238 -8.56 -12.67 15.57
CA ASP A 238 -7.91 -12.58 16.88
C ASP A 238 -6.73 -13.57 17.06
N SER A 239 -6.52 -14.52 16.13
CA SER A 239 -5.45 -15.51 16.20
C SER A 239 -4.09 -14.96 15.74
N GLY A 240 -3.49 -14.06 16.52
CA GLY A 240 -2.25 -13.40 16.05
C GLY A 240 -1.39 -12.64 17.05
N ASP A 241 -1.78 -12.52 18.32
CA ASP A 241 -1.07 -11.65 19.29
C ASP A 241 0.25 -12.24 19.85
N GLY A 242 0.69 -13.35 19.27
CA GLY A 242 1.94 -14.03 19.63
C GLY A 242 3.18 -13.44 18.95
N ALA A 243 4.15 -14.31 18.68
CA ALA A 243 5.34 -13.96 17.93
C ALA A 243 5.00 -13.52 16.50
N LEU A 244 5.75 -12.55 15.96
CA LEU A 244 5.62 -12.14 14.57
C LEU A 244 5.95 -13.33 13.66
N ARG A 245 5.05 -13.58 12.71
CA ARG A 245 5.14 -14.68 11.75
C ARG A 245 5.61 -14.14 10.40
N TYR A 246 6.38 -14.94 9.69
CA TYR A 246 6.91 -14.58 8.39
C TYR A 246 6.83 -15.77 7.41
N LEU A 247 6.83 -15.44 6.14
CA LEU A 247 6.90 -16.35 5.00
C LEU A 247 8.30 -16.25 4.39
N ILE A 248 9.02 -17.36 4.30
CA ILE A 248 10.28 -17.46 3.58
C ILE A 248 10.02 -18.10 2.21
N TYR A 249 10.53 -17.47 1.16
CA TYR A 249 10.34 -17.88 -0.23
C TYR A 249 11.56 -17.50 -1.08
N GLY A 250 11.70 -18.12 -2.24
CA GLY A 250 12.82 -17.85 -3.14
C GLY A 250 13.33 -19.11 -3.82
N ASP A 251 14.57 -19.05 -4.31
CA ASP A 251 15.32 -20.21 -4.76
C ASP A 251 16.56 -20.43 -3.89
N MET A 252 17.55 -21.18 -4.37
CA MET A 252 18.79 -21.42 -3.62
C MET A 252 19.74 -20.22 -3.64
N ASP A 253 19.54 -19.30 -4.59
CA ASP A 253 20.44 -18.19 -4.89
C ASP A 253 19.94 -16.87 -4.31
N ASP A 254 18.62 -16.67 -4.28
CA ASP A 254 17.96 -15.52 -3.66
C ASP A 254 16.77 -15.96 -2.81
N ILE A 255 16.83 -15.64 -1.52
CA ILE A 255 15.80 -15.98 -0.54
C ILE A 255 15.31 -14.69 0.12
N PHE A 256 14.00 -14.60 0.25
CA PHE A 256 13.28 -13.45 0.78
C PHE A 256 12.44 -13.87 1.98
N ILE A 257 12.12 -12.88 2.79
CA ILE A 257 11.22 -13.01 3.93
C ILE A 257 10.16 -11.92 3.83
N ASP A 258 8.91 -12.29 4.06
CA ASP A 258 7.76 -11.39 4.04
C ASP A 258 6.93 -11.58 5.33
N HIS A 259 6.50 -10.49 5.96
CA HIS A 259 5.68 -10.53 7.17
C HIS A 259 4.34 -11.20 6.87
N PHE A 260 3.94 -12.20 7.64
CA PHE A 260 2.64 -12.84 7.47
C PHE A 260 1.54 -11.92 8.02
N ILE A 261 0.72 -11.41 7.12
CA ILE A 261 -0.35 -10.46 7.43
C ILE A 261 -1.64 -11.26 7.60
N ASN A 262 -2.12 -11.41 8.82
CA ASN A 262 -3.38 -12.10 9.10
C ASN A 262 -4.54 -11.15 9.41
N LYS A 263 -4.27 -10.07 10.15
CA LYS A 263 -5.29 -9.10 10.61
C LYS A 263 -4.90 -7.64 10.36
N ALA A 264 -5.85 -6.75 10.60
CA ALA A 264 -5.61 -5.33 10.78
C ALA A 264 -5.64 -4.99 12.29
N PRO A 265 -4.92 -3.97 12.75
CA PRO A 265 -3.87 -3.24 12.04
C PRO A 265 -2.57 -4.07 11.93
N SER A 266 -1.78 -3.85 10.87
CA SER A 266 -0.54 -4.59 10.58
C SER A 266 0.48 -3.75 9.78
N PHE A 267 1.56 -4.36 9.31
CA PHE A 267 2.56 -3.71 8.45
C PHE A 267 3.03 -4.69 7.37
N HIS A 268 3.46 -4.18 6.23
CA HIS A 268 4.07 -4.97 5.17
C HIS A 268 5.59 -4.83 5.30
N SER A 269 6.30 -5.94 5.41
CA SER A 269 7.77 -5.97 5.46
C SER A 269 8.24 -7.04 4.49
N VAL A 270 9.10 -6.67 3.56
CA VAL A 270 9.80 -7.58 2.66
C VAL A 270 11.29 -7.32 2.81
N ALA A 271 12.06 -8.37 3.06
CA ALA A 271 13.51 -8.29 3.22
C ALA A 271 14.21 -9.44 2.51
N LYS A 272 15.49 -9.25 2.21
CA LYS A 272 16.36 -10.29 1.62
C LYS A 272 17.20 -10.97 2.70
N LEU A 273 17.34 -12.29 2.61
CA LEU A 273 18.26 -13.04 3.46
C LEU A 273 19.69 -12.98 2.91
N ALA A 274 20.67 -12.93 3.82
CA ALA A 274 22.09 -12.89 3.50
C ALA A 274 22.65 -14.26 3.11
N SER A 275 22.00 -15.33 3.55
CA SER A 275 22.45 -16.71 3.34
C SER A 275 21.27 -17.67 3.41
N THR A 276 21.43 -18.82 2.77
CA THR A 276 20.49 -19.95 2.85
C THR A 276 20.36 -20.44 4.30
N PRO A 277 19.15 -20.41 4.90
CA PRO A 277 18.91 -21.00 6.21
C PRO A 277 19.11 -22.52 6.18
N SER A 278 19.49 -23.13 7.31
CA SER A 278 19.77 -24.58 7.38
C SER A 278 18.57 -25.47 7.04
N PHE A 279 17.35 -24.96 7.21
CA PHE A 279 16.11 -25.66 6.85
C PHE A 279 15.66 -25.45 5.39
N TRP A 280 16.33 -24.58 4.63
CA TRP A 280 15.96 -24.27 3.25
C TRP A 280 16.71 -25.18 2.28
N SER A 281 15.95 -25.97 1.52
CA SER A 281 16.47 -26.87 0.49
C SER A 281 15.67 -26.72 -0.80
N ALA A 282 16.11 -27.38 -1.87
CA ALA A 282 15.40 -27.43 -3.14
C ALA A 282 13.93 -27.89 -3.03
N LYS A 283 13.57 -28.61 -1.95
CA LYS A 283 12.17 -29.02 -1.71
C LYS A 283 11.25 -27.85 -1.33
N GLN A 284 11.80 -26.77 -0.77
CA GLN A 284 11.03 -25.62 -0.32
C GLN A 284 10.84 -24.55 -1.40
N THR A 285 11.56 -24.62 -2.53
CA THR A 285 11.52 -23.59 -3.59
C THR A 285 10.22 -23.58 -4.40
N ASP A 286 9.32 -24.52 -4.16
CA ASP A 286 8.00 -24.60 -4.81
C ASP A 286 6.88 -23.91 -4.01
N GLY A 287 7.19 -23.33 -2.85
CA GLY A 287 6.20 -22.65 -2.02
C GLY A 287 6.83 -21.70 -1.00
N VAL A 288 6.22 -21.62 0.18
CA VAL A 288 6.71 -20.80 1.29
C VAL A 288 6.89 -21.62 2.56
N VAL A 289 7.89 -21.27 3.37
CA VAL A 289 8.06 -21.80 4.72
C VAL A 289 7.57 -20.76 5.72
N LYS A 290 6.61 -21.13 6.56
CA LYS A 290 6.14 -20.30 7.67
C LYS A 290 7.08 -20.43 8.85
N ILE A 291 7.53 -19.31 9.39
CA ILE A 291 8.33 -19.22 10.61
C ILE A 291 7.72 -18.20 11.57
N SER A 292 8.11 -18.28 12.84
CA SER A 292 7.94 -17.20 13.79
C SER A 292 9.30 -16.68 14.27
N VAL A 293 9.35 -15.42 14.70
CA VAL A 293 10.51 -14.82 15.37
C VAL A 293 10.13 -14.56 16.83
N PRO A 294 10.37 -15.50 17.76
CA PRO A 294 9.84 -15.43 19.12
C PRO A 294 10.18 -14.15 19.88
N ALA A 295 11.36 -13.58 19.61
CA ALA A 295 11.82 -12.33 20.21
C ALA A 295 11.06 -11.08 19.73
N LYS A 296 10.20 -11.21 18.72
CA LYS A 296 9.44 -10.11 18.12
C LYS A 296 7.95 -10.37 18.30
N ARG A 297 7.25 -9.44 18.93
CA ARG A 297 5.80 -9.47 19.14
C ARG A 297 5.23 -8.11 18.81
N ILE A 298 3.97 -8.05 18.39
CA ILE A 298 3.32 -6.77 18.08
C ILE A 298 3.23 -5.87 19.32
N GLU A 299 3.01 -6.47 20.51
CA GLU A 299 2.99 -5.79 21.82
C GLU A 299 4.36 -5.21 22.23
N HIS A 300 5.46 -5.73 21.68
CA HIS A 300 6.82 -5.24 21.93
C HIS A 300 7.27 -4.19 20.91
N LEU A 301 6.43 -3.86 19.92
CA LEU A 301 6.74 -2.76 19.01
C LEU A 301 6.79 -1.45 19.82
N PRO A 302 7.69 -0.51 19.48
CA PRO A 302 7.78 0.76 20.20
C PRO A 302 6.42 1.45 20.25
N ALA A 303 6.05 2.07 21.38
CA ALA A 303 4.78 2.78 21.52
C ALA A 303 4.49 3.78 20.38
N LYS A 304 5.52 4.42 19.80
CA LYS A 304 5.40 5.29 18.61
C LYS A 304 5.05 4.53 17.32
N LEU A 305 5.47 3.28 17.19
CA LEU A 305 5.12 2.40 16.06
C LEU A 305 3.73 1.81 16.27
N ILE A 306 3.40 1.39 17.49
CA ILE A 306 2.05 0.97 17.87
C ILE A 306 1.06 2.11 17.65
N GLN A 307 1.35 3.34 18.08
CA GLN A 307 0.49 4.51 17.81
C GLN A 307 0.25 4.72 16.31
N ARG A 308 1.26 4.56 15.45
CA ARG A 308 1.11 4.67 13.99
C ARG A 308 0.24 3.58 13.38
N ILE A 309 0.25 2.40 13.99
CA ILE A 309 -0.51 1.21 13.55
C ILE A 309 -1.94 1.27 14.13
N ALA A 310 -2.10 1.77 15.35
CA ALA A 310 -3.33 1.83 16.13
C ALA A 310 -4.21 3.06 15.84
N PHE A 311 -3.98 3.80 14.74
CA PHE A 311 -4.87 4.89 14.32
C PHE A 311 -6.22 4.41 13.75
N VAL A 312 -6.55 3.13 13.92
CA VAL A 312 -7.83 2.55 13.52
C VAL A 312 -8.35 1.59 14.59
N ASP A 313 -8.80 2.17 15.68
CA ASP A 313 -9.98 1.66 16.40
C ASP A 313 -10.78 2.90 16.79
N ASN A 314 -11.99 3.04 16.27
CA ASN A 314 -12.89 4.12 16.65
C ASN A 314 -14.24 3.56 17.05
N SER A 315 -14.27 2.99 18.25
CA SER A 315 -15.45 3.19 19.09
C SER A 315 -15.46 4.59 19.72
N PHE A 316 -14.36 5.13 20.25
CA PHE A 316 -14.31 6.52 20.75
C PHE A 316 -12.85 7.00 20.92
N HIS A 317 -12.35 7.89 20.06
CA HIS A 317 -11.86 9.25 20.42
C HIS A 317 -11.07 9.93 19.29
N VAL A 318 -11.36 11.21 19.13
CA VAL A 318 -10.67 12.21 18.30
C VAL A 318 -9.21 12.37 18.73
N PHE A 319 -8.26 12.09 17.84
CA PHE A 319 -7.08 12.94 17.64
C PHE A 319 -6.70 12.92 16.17
N TRP A 320 -6.60 14.12 15.60
CA TRP A 320 -6.17 14.37 14.23
C TRP A 320 -4.93 13.55 13.89
N LEU A 321 -4.91 12.96 12.69
CA LEU A 321 -3.66 12.51 12.09
C LEU A 321 -2.65 13.66 12.23
N PRO A 322 -1.52 13.49 12.92
CA PRO A 322 -0.49 14.51 12.85
C PRO A 322 -0.06 14.65 11.38
N PRO A 323 0.29 15.87 10.94
CA PRO A 323 0.78 16.12 9.59
C PRO A 323 1.78 15.06 9.14
N SER A 324 1.74 14.68 7.86
CA SER A 324 2.80 13.88 7.26
C SER A 324 4.16 14.53 7.59
N GLY A 325 5.10 13.73 8.11
CA GLY A 325 6.42 14.22 8.53
C GLY A 325 6.59 14.54 10.03
N LEU A 326 5.54 14.63 10.85
CA LEU A 326 5.70 15.00 12.27
C LEU A 326 6.34 13.88 13.13
N TYR A 327 6.12 12.62 12.75
CA TYR A 327 6.84 11.51 13.36
C TYR A 327 8.14 11.23 12.60
N THR A 328 9.18 11.95 12.99
CA THR A 328 10.57 11.52 12.76
C THR A 328 11.09 10.74 13.97
N PRO A 329 11.91 9.69 13.76
CA PRO A 329 12.30 9.12 12.47
C PRO A 329 11.19 8.25 11.84
N ALA A 330 11.36 7.95 10.54
CA ALA A 330 10.52 7.03 9.77
C ALA A 330 10.28 5.70 10.55
N PRO A 331 9.11 5.06 10.37
CA PRO A 331 8.85 3.78 11.00
C PRO A 331 9.88 2.76 10.49
N LEU A 332 10.29 1.84 11.37
CA LEU A 332 11.40 0.92 11.11
C LEU A 332 10.89 -0.50 11.02
N ASP A 333 11.44 -1.23 10.06
CA ASP A 333 11.24 -2.66 9.92
C ASP A 333 11.69 -3.39 11.20
N PRO A 334 10.79 -4.14 11.90
CA PRO A 334 11.09 -4.82 13.15
C PRO A 334 12.24 -5.83 13.06
N LEU A 335 12.59 -6.28 11.86
CA LEU A 335 13.74 -7.15 11.58
C LEU A 335 15.09 -6.46 11.84
N PHE A 336 15.12 -5.14 12.03
CA PHE A 336 16.37 -4.40 12.20
C PHE A 336 16.39 -3.53 13.47
N PRO A 337 17.55 -3.43 14.15
CA PRO A 337 17.65 -2.62 15.36
C PRO A 337 17.72 -1.13 15.00
N ARG A 338 17.04 -0.28 15.80
CA ARG A 338 16.99 1.17 15.59
C ARG A 338 18.37 1.84 15.53
N LYS A 339 19.34 1.37 16.31
CA LYS A 339 20.72 1.93 16.31
C LYS A 339 21.44 1.71 14.97
N ALA A 340 20.96 0.78 14.15
CA ALA A 340 21.53 0.47 12.84
C ALA A 340 20.87 1.25 11.70
N PHE A 341 19.78 1.98 11.94
CA PHE A 341 19.06 2.68 10.88
C PHE A 341 19.83 3.90 10.38
N ASN A 342 20.07 3.96 9.07
CA ASN A 342 20.54 5.16 8.40
C ASN A 342 19.40 5.79 7.58
N ARG A 343 19.03 7.03 7.89
CA ARG A 343 17.95 7.73 7.17
C ARG A 343 18.28 7.99 5.70
N SER A 344 19.56 8.19 5.36
CA SER A 344 19.97 8.38 3.97
C SER A 344 20.09 7.07 3.18
N GLN A 345 20.05 5.93 3.87
CA GLN A 345 20.10 4.60 3.25
C GLN A 345 19.17 3.63 3.99
N PRO A 346 17.85 3.79 3.88
CA PRO A 346 16.90 3.00 4.66
C PRO A 346 16.97 1.50 4.35
N SER A 347 17.50 1.10 3.19
CA SER A 347 17.76 -0.31 2.89
C SER A 347 19.04 -0.85 3.56
N GLU A 348 20.01 0.00 3.93
CA GLU A 348 21.31 -0.40 4.48
C GLU A 348 21.42 -0.12 5.97
N PHE A 349 21.70 -1.16 6.75
CA PHE A 349 21.78 -1.06 8.20
C PHE A 349 23.24 -1.08 8.68
N LYS A 350 23.58 -0.13 9.56
CA LYS A 350 24.89 -0.01 10.19
C LYS A 350 25.15 -1.24 11.07
N GLY A 351 26.06 -2.10 10.64
CA GLY A 351 26.39 -3.36 11.32
C GLY A 351 26.30 -4.60 10.41
N GLY A 352 25.82 -4.45 9.18
CA GLY A 352 25.71 -5.56 8.22
C GLY A 352 24.45 -6.40 8.45
N ALA A 353 24.52 -7.67 8.06
CA ALA A 353 23.36 -8.56 8.14
C ALA A 353 23.02 -8.93 9.59
N PHE A 354 21.74 -9.02 9.92
CA PHE A 354 21.24 -9.27 11.27
C PHE A 354 20.72 -10.69 11.44
N ARG A 355 21.18 -11.37 12.49
CA ARG A 355 20.77 -12.72 12.85
C ARG A 355 19.50 -12.68 13.70
N HIS A 356 18.56 -13.56 13.40
CA HIS A 356 17.37 -13.81 14.22
C HIS A 356 17.24 -15.30 14.48
N GLU A 357 16.95 -15.64 15.73
CA GLU A 357 16.43 -16.97 16.08
C GLU A 357 14.99 -17.07 15.57
N VAL A 358 14.67 -18.20 14.94
CA VAL A 358 13.35 -18.48 14.38
C VAL A 358 12.85 -19.83 14.84
N GLU A 359 11.54 -19.98 14.84
CA GLU A 359 10.88 -21.25 15.12
C GLU A 359 10.02 -21.65 13.91
N LEU A 360 10.21 -22.89 13.44
CA LEU A 360 9.43 -23.50 12.35
C LEU A 360 8.06 -23.96 12.86
N ALA A 361 7.15 -24.26 11.94
CA ALA A 361 5.80 -24.70 12.29
C ALA A 361 5.73 -25.99 13.13
N ASP A 362 6.77 -26.82 13.11
CA ASP A 362 6.90 -28.03 13.92
C ASP A 362 7.58 -27.78 15.29
N GLY A 363 7.87 -26.53 15.64
CA GLY A 363 8.57 -26.14 16.87
C GLY A 363 10.10 -26.21 16.78
N THR A 364 10.66 -26.63 15.64
CA THR A 364 12.11 -26.68 15.45
C THR A 364 12.71 -25.27 15.46
N ARG A 365 13.71 -25.05 16.32
CA ARG A 365 14.46 -23.80 16.36
C ARG A 365 15.55 -23.77 15.30
N SER A 366 15.72 -22.62 14.67
CA SER A 366 16.77 -22.37 13.70
C SER A 366 17.15 -20.89 13.69
N GLU A 367 17.91 -20.47 12.69
CA GLU A 367 18.37 -19.11 12.53
C GLU A 367 18.23 -18.64 11.08
N ILE A 368 17.94 -17.36 10.93
CA ILE A 368 18.03 -16.65 9.66
C ILE A 368 18.97 -15.46 9.81
N VAL A 369 19.55 -15.04 8.69
CA VAL A 369 20.38 -13.83 8.62
C VAL A 369 19.77 -12.91 7.57
N VAL A 370 19.26 -11.76 7.99
CA VAL A 370 18.59 -10.78 7.11
C VAL A 370 19.63 -9.75 6.66
N ALA A 371 19.82 -9.63 5.34
CA ALA A 371 20.81 -8.73 4.74
C ALA A 371 20.30 -7.29 4.64
N ARG A 372 19.08 -7.11 4.13
CA ARG A 372 18.57 -5.82 3.65
C ARG A 372 17.05 -5.77 3.71
N SER A 373 16.50 -4.62 4.08
CA SER A 373 15.07 -4.35 3.90
C SER A 373 14.82 -3.92 2.45
N LEU A 374 13.83 -4.52 1.80
CA LEU A 374 13.42 -4.18 0.44
C LEU A 374 12.17 -3.31 0.45
N HIS A 375 11.26 -3.53 1.40
CA HIS A 375 10.06 -2.75 1.53
C HIS A 375 9.59 -2.78 2.97
N PHE A 376 9.14 -1.63 3.46
CA PHE A 376 8.47 -1.54 4.74
C PHE A 376 7.40 -0.45 4.65
N ASP A 377 6.15 -0.83 4.89
CA ASP A 377 5.03 0.11 4.90
C ASP A 377 4.05 -0.21 6.04
N THR A 378 3.71 0.81 6.80
CA THR A 378 2.74 0.74 7.91
C THR A 378 1.47 1.53 7.62
N ARG A 379 1.28 2.03 6.39
CA ARG A 379 0.16 2.88 6.00
C ARG A 379 -0.93 2.04 5.34
N LEU A 380 -0.56 1.28 4.32
CA LEU A 380 -1.51 0.58 3.43
C LEU A 380 -2.38 -0.46 4.16
N LEU A 381 -1.87 -1.01 5.26
CA LEU A 381 -2.55 -2.03 6.07
C LEU A 381 -3.26 -1.47 7.33
N ASN A 382 -3.27 -0.15 7.50
CA ASN A 382 -3.84 0.51 8.69
C ASN A 382 -4.80 1.63 8.29
N HIS A 383 -5.52 1.46 7.18
CA HIS A 383 -6.35 2.50 6.55
C HIS A 383 -5.61 3.83 6.30
N GLY A 384 -4.27 3.82 6.35
CA GLY A 384 -3.40 4.94 6.07
C GLY A 384 -3.32 5.18 4.58
N VAL A 385 -3.45 6.45 4.19
CA VAL A 385 -3.54 6.84 2.78
C VAL A 385 -2.20 7.32 2.25
N PHE A 386 -1.91 6.93 1.00
CA PHE A 386 -0.84 7.51 0.21
C PHE A 386 -1.20 8.96 -0.15
N LEU A 387 -0.59 9.92 0.54
CA LEU A 387 -0.48 11.29 0.04
C LEU A 387 0.89 11.36 -0.66
N PRO A 388 0.96 11.42 -1.99
CA PRO A 388 2.20 11.87 -2.63
C PRO A 388 2.48 13.28 -2.13
N ASP A 389 3.71 13.55 -1.68
CA ASP A 389 4.10 14.87 -1.13
C ASP A 389 3.99 16.02 -2.15
N ASN A 390 3.68 15.71 -3.42
CA ASN A 390 3.52 16.66 -4.53
C ASN A 390 2.17 16.55 -5.26
N ALA A 391 1.19 15.84 -4.70
CA ALA A 391 -0.15 15.79 -5.29
C ALA A 391 -1.00 16.91 -4.70
#